data_AF-A0A3D3LE72-F1
#
_entry.id   AF-A0A3D3LE72-F1
#
_cell.length_a   1.000
_cell.length_b   1.000
_cell.length_c   1.000
_cell.angle_alpha   90.00
_cell.angle_beta   90.00
_cell.angle_gamma   90.00
#
_symmetry.space_group_name_H-M   'P 1'
#
loop_
_entity.id
_entity.type
_entity.pdbx_description
1 polymer ?
#
loop_
_entity_poly.entity_id
_entity_poly.type
_entity_poly.pdbx_seq_one_letter_code
_entity_poly.pdbx_strand_id
1 'polypeptide(L)'
;MLRRRVLSSSLAMLSVNLTMSRSQSMASANSDRPRKIAQIGTAHAHASGKMSAMRALPELWEVLGVSETDPELRRLAEKSSAYAELPFLSEAEILNQSDLTTVVVETRIEDSCTTALNCLRAGKNVHLDKPGALDHADFKAMRLEAERLGLVVQMGYMLRYNPAFELLFQSVKEGWLGEITEIDAAMGKLADPGTRKTLAALEGGGMFELACHVIDAAVTILGKPREVRAFSTPVGDDGTKDNQTAVLVYPHATAVIRCNHADPFGGPRRRFNVTGTEGTLEIVPLESGRINLSLSKARGNYRKGHQSIEIEIPKGRYDREFVDLAEVVAGKKPLAWDAVHDIAVHETVLRAAGVWRE
;
A
#
# COMPACT_ATOMS: atom_id res chain seq x y z
N MET A 1 -34.08 73.09 -16.41
CA MET A 1 -35.39 72.40 -16.33
C MET A 1 -35.28 71.31 -15.29
N LEU A 2 -35.57 71.59 -14.02
CA LEU A 2 -36.87 71.39 -13.34
C LEU A 2 -37.32 69.91 -13.21
N ARG A 3 -37.05 69.35 -12.02
CA ARG A 3 -37.91 68.54 -11.12
C ARG A 3 -38.59 67.24 -11.61
N ARG A 4 -38.32 66.16 -10.84
CA ARG A 4 -39.25 65.36 -9.97
C ARG A 4 -38.38 64.29 -9.23
N ARG A 5 -38.10 64.29 -7.90
CA ARG A 5 -38.94 64.07 -6.68
C ARG A 5 -39.80 62.79 -6.82
N VAL A 6 -39.72 61.74 -5.97
CA VAL A 6 -39.99 61.67 -4.51
C VAL A 6 -39.58 60.29 -3.92
N LEU A 7 -39.20 60.31 -2.62
CA LEU A 7 -39.28 59.38 -1.45
C LEU A 7 -40.00 58.01 -1.60
N SER A 8 -39.90 56.96 -0.77
CA SER A 8 -39.41 56.57 0.60
C SER A 8 -39.69 55.03 0.69
N SER A 9 -39.04 54.15 1.47
CA SER A 9 -39.29 53.77 2.90
C SER A 9 -38.71 52.34 3.09
N SER A 10 -37.76 52.10 4.00
CA SER A 10 -37.90 51.53 5.37
C SER A 10 -38.40 50.08 5.48
N LEU A 11 -37.58 49.12 5.93
CA LEU A 11 -37.67 48.38 7.22
C LEU A 11 -36.75 47.13 7.26
N ALA A 12 -36.44 46.72 8.49
CA ALA A 12 -35.43 45.76 8.94
C ALA A 12 -35.79 44.27 8.83
N MET A 13 -34.78 43.39 8.82
CA MET A 13 -34.78 42.05 9.45
C MET A 13 -33.34 41.71 9.88
N LEU A 14 -33.04 41.74 11.17
CA LEU A 14 -33.09 40.66 12.16
C LEU A 14 -31.96 39.62 12.02
N SER A 15 -31.10 39.66 13.03
CA SER A 15 -30.02 38.76 13.41
C SER A 15 -30.48 37.31 13.64
N VAL A 16 -29.83 36.35 12.98
CA VAL A 16 -29.58 34.99 13.51
C VAL A 16 -28.29 34.48 12.87
N ASN A 17 -27.25 34.24 13.67
CA ASN A 17 -26.26 33.17 13.44
C ASN A 17 -25.26 33.19 14.60
N LEU A 18 -25.66 32.57 15.70
CA LEU A 18 -24.80 32.37 16.87
C LEU A 18 -24.92 30.92 17.36
N THR A 19 -24.69 29.95 16.47
CA THR A 19 -24.63 28.52 16.85
C THR A 19 -23.64 27.67 16.05
N MET A 20 -22.84 28.22 15.13
CA MET A 20 -21.87 27.42 14.37
C MET A 20 -20.42 27.42 14.88
N SER A 21 -20.06 28.21 15.90
CA SER A 21 -18.64 28.30 16.32
C SER A 21 -18.21 27.30 17.39
N ARG A 22 -19.11 26.45 17.92
CA ARG A 22 -18.78 25.54 19.04
C ARG A 22 -18.45 24.11 18.61
N SER A 23 -18.82 23.70 17.41
CA SER A 23 -18.49 22.36 16.87
C SER A 23 -17.12 22.31 16.20
N GLN A 24 -16.64 23.41 15.61
CA GLN A 24 -15.30 23.47 15.01
C GLN A 24 -14.17 23.60 16.03
N SER A 25 -14.44 24.13 17.24
CA SER A 25 -13.38 24.35 18.24
C SER A 25 -13.02 23.10 19.07
N MET A 26 -13.77 21.99 18.95
CA MET A 26 -13.42 20.72 19.62
C MET A 26 -12.62 19.78 18.71
N ALA A 27 -12.71 19.93 17.38
CA ALA A 27 -11.95 19.10 16.44
C ALA A 27 -10.46 19.49 16.36
N SER A 28 -10.10 20.74 16.67
CA SER A 28 -8.71 21.23 16.60
C SER A 28 -7.91 21.04 17.89
N ALA A 29 -8.53 20.61 18.99
CA ALA A 29 -7.86 20.43 20.28
C ALA A 29 -7.29 19.01 20.49
N ASN A 30 -7.57 18.07 19.58
CA ASN A 30 -7.18 16.66 19.70
C ASN A 30 -6.10 16.23 18.69
N SER A 31 -5.45 17.17 17.99
CA SER A 31 -4.47 16.86 16.94
C SER A 31 -3.14 16.32 17.46
N ASP A 32 -2.85 16.54 18.74
CA ASP A 32 -1.52 16.30 19.35
C ASP A 32 -1.45 15.02 20.19
N ARG A 33 -2.58 14.30 20.35
CA ARG A 33 -2.56 12.99 21.00
C ARG A 33 -2.33 11.89 19.96
N PRO A 34 -1.50 10.89 20.29
CA PRO A 34 -1.37 9.69 19.47
C PRO A 34 -2.75 9.06 19.22
N ARG A 35 -2.98 8.59 18.00
CA ARG A 35 -4.23 7.92 17.62
C ARG A 35 -4.18 6.48 18.11
N LYS A 36 -5.31 5.97 18.61
CA LYS A 36 -5.38 4.56 18.96
C LYS A 36 -5.43 3.68 17.73
N ILE A 37 -4.60 2.65 17.74
CA ILE A 37 -4.47 1.62 16.71
C ILE A 37 -4.37 0.23 17.35
N ALA A 38 -4.86 -0.80 16.68
CA ALA A 38 -4.79 -2.19 17.13
C ALA A 38 -4.49 -3.11 15.96
N GLN A 39 -4.04 -4.34 16.24
CA GLN A 39 -3.81 -5.35 15.22
C GLN A 39 -4.74 -6.55 15.40
N ILE A 40 -5.30 -7.06 14.30
CA ILE A 40 -6.04 -8.32 14.27
C ILE A 40 -5.30 -9.30 13.36
N GLY A 41 -4.92 -10.45 13.92
CA GLY A 41 -4.12 -11.47 13.27
C GLY A 41 -2.62 -11.26 13.45
N THR A 42 -1.89 -12.38 13.42
CA THR A 42 -0.42 -12.42 13.45
C THR A 42 0.15 -13.40 12.42
N ALA A 43 -0.71 -13.93 11.54
CA ALA A 43 -0.37 -15.00 10.60
C ALA A 43 0.41 -14.49 9.38
N HIS A 44 0.15 -13.25 8.95
CA HIS A 44 0.80 -12.69 7.78
C HIS A 44 2.30 -12.48 8.02
N ALA A 45 3.12 -12.69 6.99
CA ALA A 45 4.58 -12.73 7.12
C ALA A 45 5.20 -11.39 7.59
N HIS A 46 4.48 -10.28 7.44
CA HIS A 46 4.93 -8.97 7.88
C HIS A 46 4.37 -8.53 9.24
N ALA A 47 3.44 -9.28 9.85
CA ALA A 47 2.66 -8.87 11.01
C ALA A 47 3.50 -8.27 12.15
N SER A 48 4.60 -8.96 12.52
CA SER A 48 5.49 -8.48 13.58
C SER A 48 6.26 -7.21 13.21
N GLY A 49 6.58 -7.04 11.94
CA GLY A 49 7.20 -5.82 11.41
C GLY A 49 6.25 -4.63 11.43
N LYS A 50 4.97 -4.86 11.11
CA LYS A 50 3.90 -3.85 11.16
C LYS A 50 3.65 -3.40 12.59
N MET A 51 3.56 -4.35 13.53
CA MET A 51 3.50 -4.06 14.96
C MET A 51 4.70 -3.24 15.44
N SER A 52 5.91 -3.65 15.05
CA SER A 52 7.13 -2.93 15.44
C SER A 52 7.15 -1.49 14.92
N ALA A 53 6.69 -1.25 13.69
CA ALA A 53 6.62 0.08 13.09
C ALA A 53 5.61 0.99 13.81
N MET A 54 4.42 0.48 14.15
CA MET A 54 3.46 1.24 14.96
C MET A 54 4.05 1.63 16.32
N ARG A 55 4.72 0.70 17.00
CA ARG A 55 5.34 0.93 18.32
C ARG A 55 6.55 1.86 18.27
N ALA A 56 7.24 1.94 17.13
CA ALA A 56 8.37 2.84 16.92
C ALA A 56 7.95 4.31 16.73
N LEU A 57 6.64 4.58 16.58
CA LEU A 57 6.07 5.90 16.33
C LEU A 57 5.07 6.31 17.44
N PRO A 58 5.48 6.33 18.73
CA PRO A 58 4.58 6.59 19.86
C PRO A 58 3.98 8.00 19.87
N GLU A 59 4.56 8.94 19.13
CA GLU A 59 4.01 10.28 18.92
C GLU A 59 2.82 10.29 17.94
N LEU A 60 2.70 9.26 17.10
CA LEU A 60 1.60 9.11 16.14
C LEU A 60 0.56 8.09 16.60
N TRP A 61 1.01 7.01 17.23
CA TRP A 61 0.21 5.82 17.51
C TRP A 61 0.27 5.38 18.97
N GLU A 62 -0.91 5.19 19.57
CA GLU A 62 -1.10 4.46 20.82
C GLU A 62 -1.58 3.05 20.47
N VAL A 63 -0.72 2.04 20.61
CA VAL A 63 -1.07 0.65 20.31
C VAL A 63 -1.90 0.08 21.45
N LEU A 64 -3.20 -0.14 21.20
CA LEU A 64 -4.15 -0.67 22.16
C LEU A 64 -3.87 -2.13 22.52
N GLY A 65 -3.52 -2.96 21.53
CA GLY A 65 -3.36 -4.40 21.71
C GLY A 65 -3.40 -5.18 20.40
N VAL A 66 -3.41 -6.50 20.53
CA VAL A 66 -3.45 -7.46 19.42
C VAL A 66 -4.53 -8.52 19.66
N SER A 67 -5.20 -8.96 18.59
CA SER A 67 -6.08 -10.12 18.61
C SER A 67 -5.46 -11.26 17.81
N GLU A 68 -5.32 -12.43 18.42
CA GLU A 68 -4.93 -13.67 17.74
C GLU A 68 -5.73 -14.83 18.34
N THR A 69 -6.58 -15.44 17.50
CA THR A 69 -7.52 -16.49 17.90
C THR A 69 -6.93 -17.87 17.69
N ASP A 70 -5.96 -18.03 16.80
CA ASP A 70 -5.26 -19.29 16.60
C ASP A 70 -4.30 -19.54 17.78
N PRO A 71 -4.49 -20.62 18.56
CA PRO A 71 -3.68 -20.85 19.76
C PRO A 71 -2.19 -21.06 19.48
N GLU A 72 -1.80 -21.55 18.29
CA GLU A 72 -0.39 -21.70 17.93
C GLU A 72 0.23 -20.35 17.60
N LEU A 73 -0.44 -19.57 16.75
CA LEU A 73 0.02 -18.24 16.36
C LEU A 73 0.10 -17.31 17.57
N ARG A 74 -0.87 -17.38 18.49
CA ARG A 74 -0.84 -16.62 19.73
C ARG A 74 0.39 -16.95 20.58
N ARG A 75 0.71 -18.24 20.76
CA ARG A 75 1.90 -18.64 21.52
C ARG A 75 3.21 -18.21 20.87
N LEU A 76 3.24 -18.11 19.53
CA LEU A 76 4.39 -17.55 18.82
C LEU A 76 4.47 -16.02 19.01
N ALA A 77 3.34 -15.33 18.93
CA ALA A 77 3.25 -13.89 19.15
C ALA A 77 3.67 -13.51 20.58
N GLU A 78 3.22 -14.23 21.60
CA GLU A 78 3.59 -14.03 23.02
C GLU A 78 5.10 -14.14 23.28
N LYS A 79 5.84 -14.90 22.45
CA LYS A 79 7.30 -15.05 22.54
C LYS A 79 8.07 -14.00 21.72
N SER A 80 7.38 -13.27 20.86
CA SER A 80 8.01 -12.28 19.98
C SER A 80 8.12 -10.94 20.70
N SER A 81 9.29 -10.30 20.60
CA SER A 81 9.53 -8.96 21.15
C SER A 81 8.60 -7.90 20.55
N ALA A 82 8.12 -8.11 19.32
CA ALA A 82 7.18 -7.20 18.66
C ALA A 82 5.87 -7.03 19.44
N TYR A 83 5.42 -8.07 20.14
CA TYR A 83 4.15 -8.06 20.89
C TYR A 83 4.35 -8.04 22.41
N ALA A 84 5.59 -7.92 22.88
CA ALA A 84 5.89 -7.89 24.31
C ALA A 84 5.10 -6.78 25.03
N GLU A 85 4.47 -7.15 26.15
CA GLU A 85 3.67 -6.28 27.03
C GLU A 85 2.36 -5.75 26.43
N LEU A 86 1.99 -6.17 25.21
CA LEU A 86 0.69 -5.82 24.64
C LEU A 86 -0.41 -6.74 25.19
N PRO A 87 -1.60 -6.19 25.50
CA PRO A 87 -2.73 -7.03 25.85
C PRO A 87 -3.21 -7.81 24.61
N PHE A 88 -3.52 -9.08 24.84
CA PHE A 88 -4.25 -9.90 23.87
C PHE A 88 -5.75 -9.74 24.12
N LEU A 89 -6.42 -9.13 23.16
CA LEU A 89 -7.84 -8.80 23.19
C LEU A 89 -8.57 -9.67 22.16
N SER A 90 -9.86 -9.87 22.35
CA SER A 90 -10.74 -10.38 21.30
C SER A 90 -10.98 -9.31 20.22
N GLU A 91 -11.31 -9.75 19.00
CA GLU A 91 -11.76 -8.85 17.93
C GLU A 91 -12.91 -7.94 18.39
N ALA A 92 -13.89 -8.49 19.14
CA ALA A 92 -15.00 -7.70 19.66
C ALA A 92 -14.54 -6.63 20.66
N GLU A 93 -13.61 -6.93 21.57
CA GLU A 93 -13.06 -5.95 22.51
C GLU A 93 -12.33 -4.81 21.80
N ILE A 94 -11.59 -5.12 20.72
CA ILE A 94 -10.93 -4.13 19.86
C ILE A 94 -11.98 -3.26 19.16
N LEU A 95 -12.92 -3.87 18.43
CA LEU A 95 -13.87 -3.15 17.58
C LEU A 95 -14.87 -2.30 18.40
N ASN A 96 -15.18 -2.72 19.64
CA ASN A 96 -16.05 -1.97 20.55
C ASN A 96 -15.36 -0.77 21.23
N GLN A 97 -14.04 -0.58 21.06
CA GLN A 97 -13.38 0.64 21.56
C GLN A 97 -13.83 1.86 20.77
N SER A 98 -14.56 2.76 21.44
CA SER A 98 -15.12 3.96 20.79
C SER A 98 -14.07 4.96 20.30
N ASP A 99 -12.89 5.00 20.93
CA ASP A 99 -11.80 5.90 20.59
C ASP A 99 -10.69 5.26 19.73
N LEU A 100 -10.83 3.97 19.38
CA LEU A 100 -10.00 3.31 18.39
C LEU A 100 -10.36 3.82 16.99
N THR A 101 -9.36 4.28 16.23
CA THR A 101 -9.57 4.88 14.91
C THR A 101 -9.17 3.97 13.75
N THR A 102 -8.23 3.06 13.99
CA THR A 102 -7.54 2.31 12.93
C THR A 102 -7.26 0.87 13.40
N VAL A 103 -7.41 -0.09 12.51
CA VAL A 103 -7.06 -1.50 12.72
C VAL A 103 -6.10 -1.97 11.62
N VAL A 104 -5.03 -2.65 12.02
CA VAL A 104 -4.11 -3.34 11.11
C VAL A 104 -4.52 -4.80 11.00
N VAL A 105 -4.81 -5.26 9.79
CA VAL A 105 -5.29 -6.62 9.52
C VAL A 105 -4.15 -7.46 8.96
N GLU A 106 -3.66 -8.39 9.78
CA GLU A 106 -2.53 -9.28 9.53
C GLU A 106 -2.93 -10.75 9.73
N THR A 107 -4.17 -11.08 9.39
CA THR A 107 -4.72 -12.45 9.43
C THR A 107 -4.12 -13.33 8.34
N ARG A 108 -4.58 -14.57 8.26
CA ARG A 108 -4.40 -15.36 7.02
C ARG A 108 -5.13 -14.67 5.87
N ILE A 109 -4.66 -14.88 4.65
CA ILE A 109 -5.19 -14.18 3.48
C ILE A 109 -6.66 -14.54 3.20
N GLU A 110 -7.07 -15.76 3.54
CA GLU A 110 -8.43 -16.28 3.45
C GLU A 110 -9.42 -15.45 4.28
N ASP A 111 -8.98 -14.96 5.44
CA ASP A 111 -9.83 -14.24 6.40
C ASP A 111 -9.74 -12.71 6.23
N SER A 112 -8.73 -12.24 5.49
CA SER A 112 -8.30 -10.83 5.46
C SER A 112 -9.40 -9.83 5.04
N CYS A 113 -10.12 -10.11 3.95
CA CYS A 113 -11.23 -9.25 3.50
C CYS A 113 -12.42 -9.28 4.46
N THR A 114 -12.73 -10.44 5.06
CA THR A 114 -13.81 -10.57 6.04
C THR A 114 -13.50 -9.74 7.28
N THR A 115 -12.29 -9.87 7.83
CA THR A 115 -11.84 -9.07 8.98
C THR A 115 -11.80 -7.58 8.65
N ALA A 116 -11.30 -7.19 7.47
CA ALA A 116 -11.30 -5.79 7.05
C ALA A 116 -12.73 -5.22 6.95
N LEU A 117 -13.68 -5.96 6.38
CA LEU A 117 -15.09 -5.56 6.33
C LEU A 117 -15.72 -5.42 7.72
N ASN A 118 -15.39 -6.30 8.67
CA ASN A 118 -15.85 -6.17 10.06
C ASN A 118 -15.33 -4.86 10.68
N CYS A 119 -14.04 -4.54 10.47
CA CYS A 119 -13.43 -3.29 10.94
C CYS A 119 -14.12 -2.06 10.33
N LEU A 120 -14.32 -2.06 9.01
CA LEU A 120 -14.99 -0.96 8.30
C LEU A 120 -16.43 -0.75 8.80
N ARG A 121 -17.19 -1.83 8.96
CA ARG A 121 -18.57 -1.78 9.50
C ARG A 121 -18.63 -1.29 10.95
N ALA A 122 -17.56 -1.50 11.72
CA ALA A 122 -17.38 -0.93 13.06
C ALA A 122 -16.89 0.53 13.04
N GLY A 123 -16.80 1.16 11.87
CA GLY A 123 -16.38 2.56 11.71
C GLY A 123 -14.87 2.78 11.84
N LYS A 124 -14.05 1.74 11.60
CA LYS A 124 -12.59 1.80 11.76
C LYS A 124 -11.91 1.91 10.40
N ASN A 125 -10.87 2.74 10.32
CA ASN A 125 -9.93 2.71 9.19
C ASN A 125 -9.12 1.42 9.22
N VAL A 126 -8.64 0.98 8.07
CA VAL A 126 -7.92 -0.29 7.93
C VAL A 126 -6.56 -0.08 7.27
N HIS A 127 -5.52 -0.68 7.85
CA HIS A 127 -4.32 -1.06 7.10
C HIS A 127 -4.45 -2.54 6.77
N LEU A 128 -4.37 -2.91 5.50
CA LEU A 128 -4.52 -4.29 5.03
C LEU A 128 -3.28 -4.72 4.28
N ASP A 129 -2.62 -5.80 4.72
CA ASP A 129 -1.43 -6.26 4.02
C ASP A 129 -1.74 -6.86 2.64
N LYS A 130 -0.75 -6.79 1.75
CA LYS A 130 -0.80 -7.30 0.39
C LYS A 130 -0.80 -8.84 0.38
N PRO A 131 -1.36 -9.48 -0.67
CA PRO A 131 -2.12 -8.90 -1.78
C PRO A 131 -3.60 -8.65 -1.46
N GLY A 132 -4.01 -8.76 -0.19
CA GLY A 132 -5.30 -8.30 0.31
C GLY A 132 -6.47 -9.27 0.21
N ALA A 133 -6.46 -10.23 -0.73
CA ALA A 133 -7.42 -11.33 -0.81
C ALA A 133 -6.94 -12.43 -1.76
N LEU A 134 -7.60 -13.59 -1.73
CA LEU A 134 -7.48 -14.59 -2.80
C LEU A 134 -8.48 -14.33 -3.94
N ASP A 135 -9.70 -13.90 -3.59
CA ASP A 135 -10.78 -13.65 -4.53
C ASP A 135 -10.88 -12.17 -4.90
N HIS A 136 -11.03 -11.89 -6.19
CA HIS A 136 -11.09 -10.51 -6.67
C HIS A 136 -12.41 -9.81 -6.34
N ALA A 137 -13.53 -10.53 -6.37
CA ALA A 137 -14.83 -9.96 -6.07
C ALA A 137 -14.92 -9.54 -4.61
N ASP A 138 -14.40 -10.36 -3.69
CA ASP A 138 -14.32 -10.02 -2.26
C ASP A 138 -13.45 -8.78 -2.02
N PHE A 139 -12.25 -8.74 -2.60
CA PHE A 139 -11.36 -7.58 -2.50
C PHE A 139 -12.02 -6.30 -3.02
N LYS A 140 -12.64 -6.40 -4.20
CA LYS A 140 -13.34 -5.27 -4.84
C LYS A 140 -14.50 -4.79 -3.97
N ALA A 141 -15.33 -5.70 -3.47
CA ALA A 141 -16.45 -5.37 -2.61
C ALA A 141 -15.97 -4.66 -1.32
N MET A 142 -14.89 -5.16 -0.71
CA MET A 142 -14.28 -4.54 0.47
C MET A 142 -13.77 -3.12 0.19
N ARG A 143 -13.02 -2.90 -0.91
CA ARG A 143 -12.52 -1.56 -1.25
C ARG A 143 -13.66 -0.58 -1.54
N LEU A 144 -14.70 -1.01 -2.27
CA LEU A 144 -15.85 -0.16 -2.57
C LEU A 144 -16.70 0.16 -1.33
N GLU A 145 -16.79 -0.78 -0.37
CA GLU A 145 -17.48 -0.53 0.90
C GLU A 145 -16.75 0.52 1.73
N ALA A 146 -15.42 0.51 1.75
CA ALA A 146 -14.63 1.54 2.41
C ALA A 146 -14.91 2.95 1.84
N GLU A 147 -14.92 3.08 0.51
CA GLU A 147 -15.29 4.34 -0.18
C GLU A 147 -16.71 4.79 0.18
N ARG A 148 -17.67 3.85 0.18
CA ARG A 148 -19.07 4.14 0.55
C ARG A 148 -19.20 4.65 1.98
N LEU A 149 -18.38 4.14 2.89
CA LEU A 149 -18.35 4.54 4.30
C LEU A 149 -17.49 5.80 4.55
N GLY A 150 -16.72 6.27 3.56
CA GLY A 150 -15.76 7.35 3.73
C GLY A 150 -14.61 6.98 4.66
N LEU A 151 -14.24 5.69 4.71
CA LEU A 151 -13.16 5.16 5.55
C LEU A 151 -11.94 4.82 4.71
N VAL A 152 -10.77 4.91 5.34
CA VAL A 152 -9.49 4.61 4.70
C VAL A 152 -9.23 3.11 4.73
N VAL A 153 -8.83 2.55 3.58
CA VAL A 153 -8.11 1.27 3.50
C VAL A 153 -6.76 1.56 2.85
N GLN A 154 -5.68 1.50 3.63
CA GLN A 154 -4.32 1.63 3.12
C GLN A 154 -3.72 0.23 2.93
N MET A 155 -3.27 -0.06 1.71
CA MET A 155 -2.63 -1.35 1.41
C MET A 155 -1.15 -1.38 1.85
N GLY A 156 -0.72 -2.52 2.38
CA GLY A 156 0.64 -2.78 2.90
C GLY A 156 1.76 -2.92 1.86
N TYR A 157 1.67 -2.24 0.72
CA TYR A 157 2.70 -2.26 -0.32
C TYR A 157 3.88 -1.34 0.06
N MET A 158 4.87 -1.89 0.76
CA MET A 158 6.02 -1.14 1.26
C MET A 158 6.84 -0.35 0.21
N LEU A 159 6.81 -0.74 -1.07
CA LEU A 159 7.51 0.00 -2.13
C LEU A 159 6.88 1.37 -2.39
N ARG A 160 5.61 1.57 -2.03
CA ARG A 160 4.92 2.86 -2.10
C ARG A 160 5.61 3.96 -1.31
N TYR A 161 6.29 3.59 -0.22
CA TYR A 161 6.93 4.51 0.74
C TYR A 161 8.46 4.39 0.77
N ASN A 162 9.03 3.56 -0.11
CA ASN A 162 10.47 3.43 -0.25
C ASN A 162 11.05 4.68 -0.95
N PRO A 163 12.04 5.37 -0.38
CA PRO A 163 12.57 6.62 -0.95
C PRO A 163 13.01 6.53 -2.42
N ALA A 164 13.56 5.39 -2.86
CA ALA A 164 13.96 5.20 -4.24
C ALA A 164 12.75 5.09 -5.20
N PHE A 165 11.67 4.44 -4.75
CA PHE A 165 10.43 4.36 -5.51
C PHE A 165 9.66 5.68 -5.50
N GLU A 166 9.68 6.45 -4.40
CA GLU A 166 9.11 7.79 -4.37
C GLU A 166 9.79 8.72 -5.37
N LEU A 167 11.13 8.70 -5.45
CA LEU A 167 11.84 9.45 -6.48
C LEU A 167 11.45 8.97 -7.89
N LEU A 168 11.29 7.67 -8.08
CA LEU A 168 10.83 7.13 -9.36
C LEU A 168 9.42 7.62 -9.72
N PHE A 169 8.45 7.50 -8.81
CA PHE A 169 7.08 7.95 -9.04
C PHE A 169 7.03 9.45 -9.28
N GLN A 170 7.81 10.24 -8.55
CA GLN A 170 7.97 11.67 -8.78
C GLN A 170 8.57 11.95 -10.16
N SER A 171 9.63 11.24 -10.56
CA SER A 171 10.29 11.42 -11.86
C SER A 171 9.34 11.14 -13.03
N VAL A 172 8.49 10.12 -12.91
CA VAL A 172 7.43 9.83 -13.89
C VAL A 172 6.38 10.92 -13.88
N LYS A 173 5.84 11.27 -12.71
CA LYS A 173 4.77 12.27 -12.54
C LYS A 173 5.18 13.65 -13.07
N GLU A 174 6.42 14.05 -12.88
CA GLU A 174 6.98 15.31 -13.37
C GLU A 174 7.45 15.25 -14.84
N GLY A 175 7.27 14.10 -15.52
CA GLY A 175 7.62 13.93 -16.93
C GLY A 175 9.12 13.98 -17.22
N TRP A 176 9.97 13.61 -16.25
CA TRP A 176 11.42 13.62 -16.43
C TRP A 176 11.88 12.58 -17.45
N LEU A 177 11.20 11.44 -17.49
CA LEU A 177 11.50 10.33 -18.39
C LEU A 177 10.77 10.42 -19.73
N GLY A 178 9.90 11.41 -19.93
CA GLY A 178 9.07 11.54 -21.13
C GLY A 178 7.92 10.54 -21.15
N GLU A 179 7.55 10.08 -22.35
CA GLU A 179 6.56 9.00 -22.49
C GLU A 179 7.22 7.67 -22.14
N ILE A 180 6.62 6.91 -21.21
CA ILE A 180 7.16 5.62 -20.77
C ILE A 180 6.91 4.58 -21.86
N THR A 181 7.95 3.85 -22.24
CA THR A 181 7.91 2.84 -23.31
C THR A 181 8.17 1.43 -22.80
N GLU A 182 8.86 1.28 -21.66
CA GLU A 182 9.23 -0.03 -21.13
C GLU A 182 9.36 0.00 -19.61
N ILE A 183 8.90 -1.09 -18.98
CA ILE A 183 9.26 -1.44 -17.60
C ILE A 183 9.85 -2.86 -17.59
N ASP A 184 11.01 -3.05 -16.96
CA ASP A 184 11.58 -4.37 -16.68
C ASP A 184 11.75 -4.50 -15.17
N ALA A 185 11.02 -5.44 -14.56
CA ALA A 185 11.06 -5.66 -13.12
C ALA A 185 11.27 -7.13 -12.78
N ALA A 186 12.02 -7.36 -11.71
CA ALA A 186 12.20 -8.69 -11.16
C ALA A 186 12.21 -8.65 -9.64
N MET A 187 11.44 -9.54 -9.01
CA MET A 187 11.47 -9.74 -7.57
C MET A 187 11.45 -11.24 -7.25
N GLY A 188 12.59 -11.77 -6.84
CA GLY A 188 12.79 -13.18 -6.53
C GLY A 188 13.84 -13.37 -5.43
N LYS A 189 13.99 -14.60 -4.95
CA LYS A 189 15.00 -15.05 -3.98
C LYS A 189 15.00 -16.57 -3.94
N LEU A 190 16.11 -17.20 -3.57
CA LEU A 190 16.07 -18.65 -3.32
C LEU A 190 15.05 -18.96 -2.21
N ALA A 191 14.05 -19.76 -2.53
CA ALA A 191 13.11 -20.29 -1.56
C ALA A 191 13.73 -21.48 -0.83
N ASP A 192 13.78 -21.40 0.50
CA ASP A 192 14.03 -22.56 1.35
C ASP A 192 12.86 -23.56 1.29
N PRO A 193 13.01 -24.80 1.80
CA PRO A 193 11.96 -25.82 1.73
C PRO A 193 10.62 -25.39 2.35
N GLY A 194 10.62 -24.58 3.41
CA GLY A 194 9.39 -24.07 4.04
C GLY A 194 8.70 -23.02 3.17
N THR A 195 9.47 -22.11 2.59
CA THR A 195 8.97 -21.14 1.59
C THR A 195 8.38 -21.86 0.38
N ARG A 196 9.05 -22.90 -0.15
CA ARG A 196 8.54 -23.71 -1.27
C ARG A 196 7.19 -24.35 -0.94
N LYS A 197 7.07 -25.00 0.22
CA LYS A 197 5.79 -25.58 0.68
C LYS A 197 4.67 -24.55 0.75
N THR A 198 4.96 -23.35 1.23
CA THR A 198 3.99 -22.25 1.32
C THR A 198 3.56 -21.78 -0.07
N LEU A 199 4.51 -21.59 -0.99
CA LEU A 199 4.23 -21.16 -2.36
C LEU A 199 3.50 -22.25 -3.18
N ALA A 200 3.76 -23.53 -2.94
CA ALA A 200 3.05 -24.63 -3.58
C ALA A 200 1.58 -24.70 -3.17
N ALA A 201 1.25 -24.31 -1.92
CA ALA A 201 -0.12 -24.23 -1.43
C ALA A 201 -0.88 -23.01 -1.96
N LEU A 202 -0.18 -22.02 -2.50
CA LEU A 202 -0.74 -20.77 -2.99
C LEU A 202 -0.86 -20.81 -4.51
N GLU A 203 -2.08 -20.83 -5.05
CA GLU A 203 -2.33 -21.04 -6.48
C GLU A 203 -1.52 -20.06 -7.36
N GLY A 204 -1.38 -18.80 -6.96
CA GLY A 204 -0.65 -17.77 -7.71
C GLY A 204 0.87 -17.79 -7.53
N GLY A 205 1.39 -18.60 -6.60
CA GLY A 205 2.82 -18.77 -6.33
C GLY A 205 3.56 -17.47 -5.98
N GLY A 206 4.83 -17.41 -6.37
CA GLY A 206 5.70 -16.27 -6.07
C GLY A 206 5.28 -14.98 -6.78
N MET A 207 4.65 -15.07 -7.94
CA MET A 207 4.13 -13.90 -8.66
C MET A 207 3.06 -13.18 -7.84
N PHE A 208 2.16 -13.94 -7.22
CA PHE A 208 1.10 -13.41 -6.38
C PHE A 208 1.62 -12.93 -5.02
N GLU A 209 2.48 -13.71 -4.35
CA GLU A 209 2.96 -13.37 -3.01
C GLU A 209 4.02 -12.26 -3.01
N LEU A 210 5.02 -12.34 -3.88
CA LEU A 210 6.20 -11.48 -3.84
C LEU A 210 6.19 -10.42 -4.94
N ALA A 211 5.94 -10.81 -6.19
CA ALA A 211 6.02 -9.87 -7.31
C ALA A 211 4.84 -8.90 -7.38
N CYS A 212 3.80 -9.08 -6.56
CA CYS A 212 2.72 -8.12 -6.43
C CYS A 212 3.21 -6.72 -6.03
N HIS A 213 4.34 -6.61 -5.32
CA HIS A 213 4.98 -5.33 -5.03
C HIS A 213 5.46 -4.57 -6.28
N VAL A 214 6.10 -5.28 -7.22
CA VAL A 214 6.56 -4.63 -8.47
C VAL A 214 5.41 -4.49 -9.48
N ILE A 215 4.36 -5.30 -9.38
CA ILE A 215 3.12 -5.09 -10.15
C ILE A 215 2.42 -3.81 -9.68
N ASP A 216 2.28 -3.59 -8.37
CA ASP A 216 1.73 -2.35 -7.81
C ASP A 216 2.50 -1.11 -8.28
N ALA A 217 3.84 -1.17 -8.27
CA ALA A 217 4.67 -0.08 -8.78
C ALA A 217 4.47 0.15 -10.30
N ALA A 218 4.33 -0.92 -11.10
CA ALA A 218 4.06 -0.79 -12.54
C ALA A 218 2.68 -0.17 -12.79
N VAL A 219 1.65 -0.58 -12.06
CA VAL A 219 0.29 -0.01 -12.15
C VAL A 219 0.27 1.43 -11.65
N THR A 220 1.09 1.79 -10.66
CA THR A 220 1.24 3.18 -10.20
C THR A 220 1.78 4.10 -11.31
N ILE A 221 2.65 3.57 -12.18
CA ILE A 221 3.30 4.34 -13.26
C ILE A 221 2.45 4.37 -14.53
N LEU A 222 1.87 3.23 -14.92
CA LEU A 222 1.20 3.06 -16.22
C LEU A 222 -0.32 2.89 -16.14
N GLY A 223 -0.88 2.81 -14.93
CA GLY A 223 -2.29 2.49 -14.69
C GLY A 223 -2.61 1.00 -14.92
N LYS A 224 -3.89 0.69 -15.11
CA LYS A 224 -4.34 -0.68 -15.40
C LYS A 224 -3.87 -1.12 -16.80
N PRO A 225 -3.22 -2.29 -16.96
CA PRO A 225 -2.87 -2.82 -18.28
C PRO A 225 -4.11 -3.21 -19.08
N ARG A 226 -3.99 -3.14 -20.42
CA ARG A 226 -5.05 -3.60 -21.34
C ARG A 226 -5.12 -5.12 -21.42
N GLU A 227 -3.96 -5.77 -21.34
CA GLU A 227 -3.81 -7.21 -21.44
C GLU A 227 -2.66 -7.66 -20.54
N VAL A 228 -2.77 -8.88 -20.00
CA VAL A 228 -1.71 -9.52 -19.23
C VAL A 228 -1.52 -10.94 -19.75
N ARG A 229 -0.28 -11.30 -20.11
CA ARG A 229 0.10 -12.66 -20.49
C ARG A 229 1.01 -13.25 -19.42
N ALA A 230 0.61 -14.37 -18.84
CA ALA A 230 1.34 -15.04 -17.77
C ALA A 230 1.98 -16.34 -18.26
N PHE A 231 3.18 -16.61 -17.76
CA PHE A 231 3.95 -17.82 -18.03
C PHE A 231 4.49 -18.37 -16.71
N SER A 232 4.45 -19.68 -16.55
CA SER A 232 5.01 -20.39 -15.40
C SER A 232 5.81 -21.57 -15.89
N THR A 233 7.08 -21.66 -15.47
CA THR A 233 7.99 -22.76 -15.85
C THR A 233 8.72 -23.25 -14.62
N PRO A 234 8.03 -23.99 -13.72
CA PRO A 234 8.61 -24.51 -12.49
C PRO A 234 9.90 -25.29 -12.72
N VAL A 235 10.87 -25.16 -11.81
CA VAL A 235 12.14 -25.91 -11.88
C VAL A 235 11.98 -27.34 -11.38
N GLY A 236 11.12 -27.55 -10.39
CA GLY A 236 10.83 -28.87 -9.78
C GLY A 236 9.40 -29.35 -10.01
N ASP A 237 9.10 -30.53 -9.47
CA ASP A 237 7.80 -31.22 -9.55
C ASP A 237 7.01 -31.18 -8.22
N ASP A 238 7.46 -30.40 -7.25
CA ASP A 238 6.83 -30.25 -5.93
C ASP A 238 5.57 -29.35 -5.90
N GLY A 239 5.07 -28.97 -7.08
CA GLY A 239 3.91 -28.09 -7.25
C GLY A 239 4.22 -26.59 -7.10
N THR A 240 5.45 -26.20 -6.75
CA THR A 240 5.80 -24.79 -6.56
C THR A 240 5.89 -24.05 -7.90
N LYS A 241 5.12 -22.98 -8.08
CA LYS A 241 5.31 -22.03 -9.19
C LYS A 241 6.48 -21.09 -8.88
N ASP A 242 7.71 -21.60 -8.96
CA ASP A 242 8.94 -20.90 -8.55
C ASP A 242 9.63 -20.09 -9.65
N ASN A 243 9.20 -20.17 -10.90
CA ASN A 243 9.72 -19.37 -12.00
C ASN A 243 8.58 -18.91 -12.90
N GLN A 244 8.18 -17.66 -12.69
CA GLN A 244 7.03 -17.03 -13.35
C GLN A 244 7.45 -15.75 -14.06
N THR A 245 6.85 -15.49 -15.21
CA THR A 245 7.00 -14.25 -15.97
C THR A 245 5.64 -13.75 -16.42
N ALA A 246 5.40 -12.45 -16.34
CA ALA A 246 4.20 -11.82 -16.89
C ALA A 246 4.57 -10.64 -17.79
N VAL A 247 3.81 -10.47 -18.86
CA VAL A 247 3.89 -9.34 -19.79
C VAL A 247 2.61 -8.55 -19.68
N LEU A 248 2.69 -7.29 -19.23
CA LEU A 248 1.59 -6.36 -19.11
C LEU A 248 1.65 -5.40 -20.31
N VAL A 249 0.57 -5.35 -21.09
CA VAL A 249 0.51 -4.61 -22.35
C VAL A 249 -0.27 -3.29 -22.14
N TYR A 250 0.34 -2.20 -22.58
CA TYR A 250 -0.22 -0.84 -22.54
C TYR A 250 -0.28 -0.27 -23.97
N PRO A 251 -0.95 0.87 -24.20
CA PRO A 251 -1.05 1.46 -25.54
C PRO A 251 0.31 1.80 -26.16
N HIS A 252 1.27 2.26 -25.34
CA HIS A 252 2.58 2.76 -25.78
C HIS A 252 3.75 2.13 -25.00
N ALA A 253 3.47 1.16 -24.14
CA ALA A 253 4.48 0.52 -23.31
C ALA A 253 4.24 -0.98 -23.13
N THR A 254 5.29 -1.69 -22.73
CA THR A 254 5.19 -3.05 -22.19
C THR A 254 5.92 -3.12 -20.86
N ALA A 255 5.33 -3.80 -19.87
CA ALA A 255 6.03 -4.14 -18.63
C ALA A 255 6.29 -5.65 -18.56
N VAL A 256 7.54 -6.06 -18.34
CA VAL A 256 7.91 -7.46 -18.12
C VAL A 256 8.25 -7.67 -16.65
N ILE A 257 7.45 -8.49 -15.98
CA ILE A 257 7.58 -8.80 -14.55
C ILE A 257 8.07 -10.23 -14.40
N ARG A 258 9.12 -10.43 -13.60
CA ARG A 258 9.68 -11.77 -13.32
C ARG A 258 9.69 -12.07 -11.82
N CYS A 259 9.30 -13.28 -11.48
CA CYS A 259 9.45 -13.83 -10.13
C CYS A 259 10.17 -15.17 -10.21
N ASN A 260 11.39 -15.24 -9.66
CA ASN A 260 12.19 -16.46 -9.64
C ASN A 260 12.61 -16.80 -8.21
N HIS A 261 11.98 -17.83 -7.66
CA HIS A 261 12.24 -18.43 -6.37
C HIS A 261 13.28 -19.56 -6.39
N ALA A 262 13.77 -19.94 -7.56
CA ALA A 262 14.88 -20.88 -7.73
C ALA A 262 16.25 -20.17 -7.84
N ASP A 263 16.28 -18.85 -7.72
CA ASP A 263 17.47 -18.03 -7.94
C ASP A 263 18.35 -17.89 -6.68
N PRO A 264 19.53 -18.55 -6.60
CA PRO A 264 20.44 -18.46 -5.45
C PRO A 264 20.94 -17.03 -5.17
N PHE A 265 20.89 -16.16 -6.17
CA PHE A 265 21.34 -14.76 -6.07
C PHE A 265 20.19 -13.78 -6.33
N GLY A 266 18.94 -14.18 -6.04
CA GLY A 266 17.77 -13.37 -6.35
C GLY A 266 17.74 -12.02 -5.65
N GLY A 267 18.15 -11.95 -4.40
CA GLY A 267 18.15 -10.71 -3.60
C GLY A 267 18.90 -9.55 -4.30
N PRO A 268 20.21 -9.67 -4.56
CA PRO A 268 21.00 -8.65 -5.26
C PRO A 268 20.53 -8.32 -6.69
N ARG A 269 19.73 -9.18 -7.32
CA ARG A 269 19.23 -9.01 -8.70
C ARG A 269 17.79 -8.48 -8.77
N ARG A 270 17.14 -8.26 -7.63
CA ARG A 270 15.82 -7.61 -7.60
C ARG A 270 15.97 -6.22 -8.21
N ARG A 271 15.10 -5.87 -9.16
CA ARG A 271 15.20 -4.61 -9.89
C ARG A 271 13.86 -4.04 -10.30
N PHE A 272 13.84 -2.75 -10.55
CA PHE A 272 12.75 -2.04 -11.19
C PHE A 272 13.31 -0.98 -12.12
N ASN A 273 13.16 -1.20 -13.43
CA ASN A 273 13.73 -0.36 -14.47
C ASN A 273 12.60 0.26 -15.28
N VAL A 274 12.69 1.56 -15.51
CA VAL A 274 11.73 2.32 -16.31
C VAL A 274 12.48 3.07 -17.40
N THR A 275 12.03 2.88 -18.63
CA THR A 275 12.56 3.57 -19.80
C THR A 275 11.44 4.41 -20.43
N GLY A 276 11.75 5.66 -20.70
CA GLY A 276 10.90 6.53 -21.52
C GLY A 276 11.71 7.30 -22.55
N THR A 277 11.00 8.09 -23.36
CA THR A 277 11.56 8.82 -24.52
C THR A 277 12.62 9.86 -24.14
N GLU A 278 12.65 10.34 -22.91
CA GLU A 278 13.59 11.37 -22.44
C GLU A 278 14.54 10.90 -21.34
N GLY A 279 14.42 9.68 -20.84
CA GLY A 279 15.30 9.18 -19.78
C GLY A 279 14.99 7.77 -19.30
N THR A 280 15.88 7.26 -18.44
CA THR A 280 15.74 5.97 -17.78
C THR A 280 16.02 6.10 -16.29
N LEU A 281 15.31 5.31 -15.48
CA LEU A 281 15.58 5.17 -14.04
C LEU A 281 15.56 3.69 -13.68
N GLU A 282 16.66 3.22 -13.12
CA GLU A 282 16.82 1.85 -12.63
C GLU A 282 17.07 1.85 -11.12
N ILE A 283 16.38 0.97 -10.41
CA ILE A 283 16.62 0.66 -9.01
C ILE A 283 17.14 -0.77 -8.92
N VAL A 284 18.41 -0.95 -8.55
CA VAL A 284 19.02 -2.28 -8.38
C VAL A 284 20.18 -2.26 -7.37
N PRO A 285 20.18 -3.12 -6.34
CA PRO A 285 19.05 -3.97 -5.93
C PRO A 285 17.88 -3.14 -5.40
N LEU A 286 16.67 -3.71 -5.45
CA LEU A 286 15.51 -3.11 -4.77
C LEU A 286 15.83 -2.85 -3.29
N GLU A 287 15.21 -1.80 -2.74
CA GLU A 287 15.31 -1.41 -1.32
C GLU A 287 16.70 -0.93 -0.86
N SER A 288 17.70 -0.88 -1.75
CA SER A 288 19.08 -0.47 -1.40
C SER A 288 19.33 1.04 -1.38
N GLY A 289 18.41 1.83 -1.95
CA GLY A 289 18.61 3.27 -2.18
C GLY A 289 19.50 3.60 -3.39
N ARG A 290 20.06 2.59 -4.07
CA ARG A 290 20.88 2.78 -5.27
C ARG A 290 20.01 2.95 -6.50
N ILE A 291 20.24 4.04 -7.21
CA ILE A 291 19.50 4.41 -8.41
C ILE A 291 20.47 4.77 -9.52
N ASN A 292 20.21 4.28 -10.72
CA ASN A 292 20.87 4.73 -11.95
C ASN A 292 19.88 5.57 -12.76
N LEU A 293 20.16 6.85 -12.91
CA LEU A 293 19.32 7.82 -13.61
C LEU A 293 20.03 8.33 -14.86
N SER A 294 19.39 8.21 -16.02
CA SER A 294 19.89 8.80 -17.27
C SER A 294 18.86 9.76 -17.83
N LEU A 295 19.26 11.00 -18.13
CA LEU A 295 18.35 12.03 -18.63
C LEU A 295 18.86 12.66 -19.92
N SER A 296 17.96 12.91 -20.87
CA SER A 296 18.25 13.62 -22.12
C SER A 296 18.56 15.11 -21.92
N LYS A 297 18.07 15.69 -20.83
CA LYS A 297 18.30 17.07 -20.36
C LYS A 297 18.25 17.13 -18.83
N ALA A 298 18.81 18.17 -18.22
CA ALA A 298 18.76 18.32 -16.76
C ALA A 298 17.31 18.44 -16.26
N ARG A 299 17.00 17.83 -15.11
CA ARG A 299 15.67 17.83 -14.48
C ARG A 299 15.84 17.96 -12.97
N GLY A 300 15.14 18.92 -12.34
CA GLY A 300 15.34 19.21 -10.92
C GLY A 300 16.81 19.47 -10.57
N ASN A 301 17.34 18.73 -9.60
CA ASN A 301 18.75 18.78 -9.19
C ASN A 301 19.66 17.80 -9.94
N TYR A 302 19.14 17.12 -10.97
CA TYR A 302 19.83 16.05 -11.69
C TYR A 302 20.32 16.52 -13.06
N ARG A 303 21.58 16.19 -13.38
CA ARG A 303 22.21 16.61 -14.64
C ARG A 303 21.72 15.79 -15.83
N LYS A 304 21.92 16.34 -17.04
CA LYS A 304 21.86 15.59 -18.30
C LYS A 304 22.91 14.47 -18.31
N GLY A 305 22.58 13.35 -18.94
CA GLY A 305 23.43 12.18 -19.07
C GLY A 305 23.20 11.17 -17.95
N HIS A 306 24.09 10.20 -17.84
CA HIS A 306 24.03 9.14 -16.84
C HIS A 306 24.59 9.60 -15.48
N GLN A 307 23.93 9.19 -14.40
CA GLN A 307 24.39 9.37 -13.03
C GLN A 307 23.88 8.26 -12.11
N SER A 308 24.71 7.86 -11.14
CA SER A 308 24.29 7.03 -10.02
C SER A 308 23.97 7.92 -8.82
N ILE A 309 22.89 7.60 -8.14
CA ILE A 309 22.38 8.27 -6.95
C ILE A 309 22.30 7.23 -5.84
N GLU A 310 22.69 7.63 -4.64
CA GLU A 310 22.51 6.84 -3.43
C GLU A 310 21.62 7.64 -2.49
N ILE A 311 20.44 7.10 -2.21
CA ILE A 311 19.48 7.67 -1.27
C ILE A 311 19.60 6.90 0.04
N GLU A 312 19.70 7.62 1.15
CA GLU A 312 19.63 7.02 2.47
C GLU A 312 18.27 6.34 2.66
N ILE A 313 18.29 5.05 3.01
CA ILE A 313 17.10 4.29 3.35
C ILE A 313 16.95 4.32 4.88
N PRO A 314 15.90 4.98 5.41
CA PRO A 314 15.66 5.02 6.85
C PRO A 314 15.57 3.60 7.44
N LYS A 315 15.97 3.48 8.71
CA LYS A 315 15.65 2.29 9.50
C LYS A 315 14.12 2.19 9.65
N GLY A 316 13.63 0.96 9.80
CA GLY A 316 12.20 0.70 9.89
C GLY A 316 11.56 0.62 8.50
N ARG A 317 11.48 -0.61 7.97
CA ARG A 317 11.01 -0.90 6.60
C ARG A 317 9.58 -0.42 6.33
N TYR A 318 8.78 -0.33 7.38
CA TYR A 318 7.34 -0.08 7.36
C TYR A 318 6.96 1.28 7.96
N ASP A 319 7.83 1.92 8.72
CA ASP A 319 7.53 3.12 9.51
C ASP A 319 6.87 4.22 8.69
N ARG A 320 7.37 4.46 7.46
CA ARG A 320 6.83 5.50 6.58
C ARG A 320 5.40 5.23 6.10
N GLU A 321 4.97 3.98 6.02
CA GLU A 321 3.59 3.65 5.68
C GLU A 321 2.64 4.05 6.82
N PHE A 322 3.09 3.90 8.08
CA PHE A 322 2.33 4.29 9.27
C PHE A 322 2.39 5.78 9.55
N VAL A 323 3.46 6.47 9.14
CA VAL A 323 3.48 7.94 9.08
C VAL A 323 2.45 8.43 8.06
N ASP A 324 2.44 7.87 6.85
CA ASP A 324 1.46 8.21 5.82
C ASP A 324 0.02 7.96 6.30
N LEU A 325 -0.23 6.79 6.90
CA LEU A 325 -1.54 6.42 7.41
C LEU A 325 -2.03 7.41 8.47
N ALA A 326 -1.15 7.86 9.38
CA ALA A 326 -1.50 8.81 10.42
C ALA A 326 -1.93 10.15 9.81
N GLU A 327 -1.25 10.61 8.75
CA GLU A 327 -1.60 11.85 8.04
C GLU A 327 -2.92 11.73 7.28
N VAL A 328 -3.15 10.58 6.61
CA VAL A 328 -4.39 10.33 5.86
C VAL A 328 -5.59 10.24 6.81
N VAL A 329 -5.49 9.45 7.89
CA VAL A 329 -6.57 9.32 8.90
C VAL A 329 -6.81 10.62 9.64
N ALA A 330 -5.79 11.47 9.78
CA ALA A 330 -5.94 12.82 10.33
C ALA A 330 -6.62 13.82 9.39
N GLY A 331 -6.87 13.44 8.13
CA GLY A 331 -7.37 14.35 7.10
C GLY A 331 -6.37 15.41 6.67
N LYS A 332 -5.06 15.22 6.95
CA LYS A 332 -4.00 16.16 6.54
C LYS A 332 -3.70 16.06 5.04
N LYS A 333 -3.94 14.89 4.44
CA LYS A 333 -3.77 14.63 3.01
C LYS A 333 -4.73 13.52 2.54
N PRO A 334 -5.08 13.46 1.25
CA PRO A 334 -5.86 12.34 0.72
C PRO A 334 -5.00 11.06 0.65
N LEU A 335 -5.68 9.90 0.64
CA LEU A 335 -5.04 8.62 0.33
C LEU A 335 -4.57 8.66 -1.13
N ALA A 336 -3.29 8.37 -1.36
CA ALA A 336 -2.70 8.48 -2.71
C ALA A 336 -3.16 7.37 -3.67
N TRP A 337 -3.52 6.20 -3.14
CA TRP A 337 -4.00 5.05 -3.91
C TRP A 337 -5.42 4.68 -3.48
N ASP A 338 -6.39 5.08 -4.29
CA ASP A 338 -7.82 4.86 -4.03
C ASP A 338 -8.26 3.43 -4.36
N ALA A 339 -9.56 3.15 -4.17
CA ALA A 339 -10.14 1.86 -4.54
C ALA A 339 -9.93 1.51 -6.02
N VAL A 340 -9.98 2.48 -6.94
CA VAL A 340 -9.82 2.23 -8.38
C VAL A 340 -8.42 1.67 -8.66
N HIS A 341 -7.39 2.30 -8.09
CA HIS A 341 -6.01 1.82 -8.19
C HIS A 341 -5.86 0.42 -7.59
N ASP A 342 -6.25 0.23 -6.34
CA ASP A 342 -6.03 -1.03 -5.64
C ASP A 342 -6.79 -2.20 -6.31
N ILE A 343 -8.00 -1.97 -6.81
CA ILE A 343 -8.75 -2.96 -7.58
C ILE A 343 -7.98 -3.31 -8.88
N ALA A 344 -7.46 -2.31 -9.59
CA ALA A 344 -6.66 -2.55 -10.79
C ALA A 344 -5.38 -3.34 -10.49
N VAL A 345 -4.70 -3.06 -9.37
CA VAL A 345 -3.54 -3.82 -8.91
C VAL A 345 -3.93 -5.26 -8.62
N HIS A 346 -4.96 -5.50 -7.82
CA HIS A 346 -5.34 -6.85 -7.41
C HIS A 346 -5.73 -7.72 -8.61
N GLU A 347 -6.52 -7.18 -9.56
CA GLU A 347 -6.81 -7.86 -10.83
C GLU A 347 -5.55 -8.16 -11.63
N THR A 348 -4.63 -7.19 -11.75
CA THR A 348 -3.38 -7.35 -12.49
C THR A 348 -2.50 -8.42 -11.86
N VAL A 349 -2.42 -8.49 -10.53
CA VAL A 349 -1.68 -9.50 -9.78
C VAL A 349 -2.23 -10.90 -10.07
N LEU A 350 -3.54 -11.10 -9.96
CA LEU A 350 -4.18 -12.38 -10.23
C LEU A 350 -3.99 -12.83 -11.70
N ARG A 351 -4.12 -11.91 -12.65
CA ARG A 351 -3.86 -12.18 -14.07
C ARG A 351 -2.39 -12.53 -14.31
N ALA A 352 -1.45 -11.77 -13.76
CA ALA A 352 -0.02 -12.01 -13.90
C ALA A 352 0.43 -13.33 -13.26
N ALA A 353 -0.23 -13.74 -12.17
CA ALA A 353 -0.01 -15.01 -11.50
C ALA A 353 -0.67 -16.20 -12.21
N GLY A 354 -1.49 -15.96 -13.25
CA GLY A 354 -2.19 -16.99 -14.02
C GLY A 354 -3.33 -17.66 -13.25
N VAL A 355 -3.97 -16.93 -12.33
CA VAL A 355 -5.05 -17.43 -11.45
C VAL A 355 -6.30 -16.54 -11.49
N TRP A 356 -6.38 -15.63 -12.46
CA TRP A 356 -7.58 -14.85 -12.70
C TRP A 356 -8.74 -15.75 -13.12
N ARG A 357 -9.90 -15.55 -12.49
CA ARG A 357 -11.16 -16.22 -12.81
C ARG A 357 -12.14 -15.15 -13.30
N GLU A 358 -12.77 -15.39 -14.45
CA GLU A 358 -13.70 -14.44 -15.10
C GLU A 358 -15.02 -14.26 -14.36
#